data_AF-A0A813RR28-F1
#
_entry.id   AF-A0A813RR28-F1
#
_cell.length_a   1.000
_cell.length_b   1.000
_cell.length_c   1.000
_cell.angle_alpha   90.00
_cell.angle_beta   90.00
_cell.angle_gamma   90.00
#
_symmetry.space_group_name_H-M   'P 1'
#
loop_
_entity.id
_entity.type
_entity.pdbx_description
1 polymer ?
#
loop_
_entity_poly.entity_id
_entity_poly.type
_entity_poly.pdbx_seq_one_letter_code
_entity_poly.pdbx_strand_id
1 'polypeptide(L)'
;MFSLATKLSFFKNSLINRSVTTIVQNGYKSSISLDKLYPKSNHDILAKPNLNLESNENFTGFIPIDKLIITQKTSSKPGGQHVNKTQTGVEIRFHVDSSEWIPKWIRDKLKQIQINRINKEGYLIVRSEKTRKALLNQADCMEQIRSMIHQASYKPKGLSADEKLKIDIDKKIADGRRLVDKRTRSEKKSNRKHPIYDSISDYYN
;
A
#
# COMPACT_ATOMS: atom_id res chain seq x y z
N MET A 1 -30.82 57.94 -38.84
CA MET A 1 -29.54 58.03 -38.08
C MET A 1 -29.24 56.67 -37.51
N PHE A 2 -28.21 56.00 -38.04
CA PHE A 2 -27.82 54.64 -37.70
C PHE A 2 -27.08 54.60 -36.36
N SER A 3 -27.49 53.73 -35.44
CA SER A 3 -26.76 53.42 -34.21
C SER A 3 -26.11 52.05 -34.33
N LEU A 4 -24.78 52.02 -34.43
CA LEU A 4 -23.94 50.84 -34.59
C LEU A 4 -24.04 49.92 -33.35
N ALA A 5 -24.39 48.65 -33.58
CA ALA A 5 -24.22 47.57 -32.61
C ALA A 5 -22.79 47.00 -32.74
N THR A 6 -21.94 47.27 -31.75
CA THR A 6 -20.60 46.67 -31.64
C THR A 6 -20.73 45.24 -31.08
N LYS A 7 -20.75 44.24 -31.97
CA LYS A 7 -20.52 42.84 -31.62
C LYS A 7 -19.06 42.68 -31.19
N LEU A 8 -18.79 42.54 -29.89
CA LEU A 8 -17.53 41.94 -29.43
C LEU A 8 -17.58 40.44 -29.74
N SER A 9 -17.10 40.07 -30.92
CA SER A 9 -16.68 38.70 -31.22
C SER A 9 -15.39 38.43 -30.43
N PHE A 10 -15.54 37.92 -29.20
CA PHE A 10 -14.42 37.29 -28.51
C PHE A 10 -13.98 36.10 -29.36
N PHE A 11 -12.75 36.19 -29.86
CA PHE A 11 -12.09 35.18 -30.65
C PHE A 11 -12.24 33.81 -29.98
N LYS A 12 -12.88 32.89 -30.69
CA LYS A 12 -12.66 31.46 -30.48
C LYS A 12 -11.15 31.24 -30.69
N ASN A 13 -10.41 31.00 -29.61
CA ASN A 13 -9.09 30.36 -29.68
C ASN A 13 -9.27 28.90 -30.11
N SER A 14 -9.66 28.74 -31.36
CA SER A 14 -9.36 27.59 -32.19
C SER A 14 -7.99 27.90 -32.81
N LEU A 15 -7.07 26.93 -32.79
CA LEU A 15 -5.64 27.01 -33.16
C LEU A 15 -4.65 27.11 -31.98
N ILE A 16 -4.61 26.09 -31.12
CA ILE A 16 -3.33 25.63 -30.54
C ILE A 16 -3.21 24.11 -30.71
N ASN A 17 -3.51 23.64 -31.93
CA ASN A 17 -2.93 22.44 -32.52
C ASN A 17 -2.09 22.87 -33.74
N ARG A 18 -1.29 23.92 -33.56
CA ARG A 18 -0.18 24.22 -34.47
C ARG A 18 1.04 23.58 -33.84
N SER A 19 1.53 22.54 -34.50
CA SER A 19 2.91 22.04 -34.45
C SER A 19 3.91 23.13 -34.00
N VAL A 20 4.20 23.19 -32.70
CA VAL A 20 5.36 23.92 -32.13
C VAL A 20 6.64 23.09 -32.35
N THR A 21 6.68 22.27 -33.39
CA THR A 21 7.84 21.43 -33.73
C THR A 21 8.89 22.18 -34.55
N THR A 22 8.75 23.49 -34.76
CA THR A 22 9.62 24.24 -35.70
C THR A 22 10.09 25.60 -35.17
N ILE A 23 10.37 25.74 -33.86
CA ILE A 23 11.00 26.97 -33.33
C ILE A 23 12.38 26.73 -32.71
N VAL A 24 12.84 25.49 -32.50
CA VAL A 24 14.23 25.24 -32.05
C VAL A 24 14.81 23.99 -32.73
N GLN A 25 15.04 24.05 -34.05
CA GLN A 25 15.81 23.00 -34.76
C GLN A 25 17.27 23.38 -35.04
N ASN A 26 17.73 24.55 -34.60
CA ASN A 26 19.13 24.99 -34.73
C ASN A 26 19.84 25.12 -33.37
N GLY A 27 19.78 24.07 -32.54
CA GLY A 27 20.64 23.95 -31.35
C GLY A 27 21.97 23.29 -31.72
N TYR A 28 23.10 23.83 -31.25
CA TYR A 28 24.41 23.19 -31.41
C TYR A 28 24.42 21.79 -30.78
N LYS A 29 24.88 20.78 -31.54
CA LYS A 29 25.08 19.42 -31.04
C LYS A 29 26.57 19.13 -30.92
N SER A 30 27.04 18.93 -29.70
CA SER A 30 28.43 18.58 -29.40
C SER A 30 28.72 17.10 -29.66
N SER A 31 30.00 16.73 -29.62
CA SER A 31 30.45 15.33 -29.66
C SER A 31 29.95 14.50 -28.46
N ILE A 32 29.56 15.14 -27.36
CA ILE A 32 29.05 14.53 -26.14
C ILE A 32 27.53 14.74 -25.97
N SER A 33 26.83 15.12 -27.05
CA SER A 33 25.39 15.33 -27.03
C SER A 33 24.62 14.05 -26.66
N LEU A 34 23.45 14.22 -26.02
CA LEU A 34 22.62 13.10 -25.55
C LEU A 34 22.23 12.15 -26.69
N ASP A 35 21.92 12.69 -27.87
CA ASP A 35 21.63 11.90 -29.08
C ASP A 35 22.79 10.98 -29.47
N LYS A 36 24.03 11.43 -29.27
CA LYS A 36 25.24 10.68 -29.63
C LYS A 36 25.67 9.70 -28.55
N LEU A 37 25.53 10.08 -27.28
CA LEU A 37 25.81 9.18 -26.15
C LEU A 37 24.77 8.07 -26.03
N TYR A 38 23.49 8.39 -26.29
CA TYR A 38 22.36 7.49 -26.11
C TYR A 38 21.46 7.51 -27.36
N PRO A 39 21.89 6.93 -28.48
CA PRO A 39 21.16 7.02 -29.75
C PRO A 39 19.83 6.24 -29.76
N LYS A 40 19.63 5.30 -28.84
CA LYS A 40 18.41 4.47 -28.74
C LYS A 40 17.35 5.03 -27.80
N SER A 41 17.66 6.04 -27.00
CA SER A 41 16.69 6.64 -26.08
C SER A 41 15.92 7.77 -26.77
N ASN A 42 14.65 7.90 -26.41
CA ASN A 42 13.88 9.06 -26.82
C ASN A 42 14.28 10.27 -25.96
N HIS A 43 14.87 11.29 -26.57
CA HIS A 43 15.30 12.53 -25.91
C HIS A 43 14.24 13.64 -25.99
N ASP A 44 13.08 13.36 -26.55
CA ASP A 44 11.98 14.32 -26.58
C ASP A 44 11.41 14.51 -25.16
N ILE A 45 11.60 15.71 -24.61
CA ILE A 45 11.18 16.09 -23.25
C ILE A 45 9.64 16.09 -23.14
N LEU A 46 8.94 16.26 -24.26
CA LEU A 46 7.48 16.28 -24.30
C LEU A 46 6.89 14.88 -24.53
N ALA A 47 7.72 13.88 -24.83
CA ALA A 47 7.25 12.53 -25.05
C ALA A 47 6.60 11.99 -23.78
N LYS A 48 5.33 11.63 -23.89
CA LYS A 48 4.63 10.93 -22.80
C LYS A 48 5.18 9.51 -22.70
N PRO A 49 5.46 9.01 -21.50
CA PRO A 49 5.89 7.63 -21.33
C PRO A 49 4.78 6.68 -21.79
N ASN A 50 5.15 5.62 -22.52
CA ASN A 50 4.23 4.54 -22.87
C ASN A 50 3.88 3.75 -21.60
N LEU A 51 2.79 4.12 -20.95
CA LEU A 51 2.18 3.34 -19.87
C LEU A 51 1.43 2.18 -20.53
N ASN A 52 2.07 1.00 -20.64
CA ASN A 52 1.37 -0.23 -21.00
C ASN A 52 0.33 -0.55 -19.92
N LEU A 53 -0.89 -0.04 -20.11
CA LEU A 53 -2.05 -0.16 -19.22
C LEU A 53 -2.87 -1.44 -19.49
N GLU A 54 -2.41 -2.29 -20.41
CA GLU A 54 -3.24 -3.34 -21.01
C GLU A 54 -3.15 -4.71 -20.31
N SER A 55 -2.18 -4.95 -19.43
CA SER A 55 -2.11 -6.19 -18.65
C SER A 55 -2.98 -6.09 -17.38
N ASN A 56 -4.27 -6.37 -17.54
CA ASN A 56 -5.29 -6.41 -16.47
C ASN A 56 -4.98 -7.36 -15.29
N GLU A 57 -3.89 -8.11 -15.36
CA GLU A 57 -3.55 -9.09 -14.34
C GLU A 57 -2.85 -8.47 -13.14
N ASN A 58 -1.98 -7.47 -13.33
CA ASN A 58 -1.09 -6.97 -12.28
C ASN A 58 -1.23 -5.47 -12.07
N PHE A 59 -1.05 -5.03 -10.83
CA PHE A 59 -1.01 -3.61 -10.50
C PHE A 59 0.32 -2.98 -10.96
N THR A 60 0.25 -2.00 -11.86
CA THR A 60 1.41 -1.31 -12.47
C THR A 60 2.17 -0.40 -11.50
N GLY A 61 1.61 -0.07 -10.32
CA GLY A 61 2.22 0.87 -9.37
C GLY A 61 1.84 2.34 -9.61
N PHE A 62 1.09 2.62 -10.67
CA PHE A 62 0.54 3.93 -10.99
C PHE A 62 -0.71 4.20 -10.16
N ILE A 63 -0.77 5.37 -9.53
CA ILE A 63 -1.91 5.80 -8.71
C ILE A 63 -2.33 7.19 -9.22
N PRO A 64 -3.52 7.31 -9.84
CA PRO A 64 -4.00 8.58 -10.37
C PRO A 64 -4.43 9.51 -9.22
N ILE A 65 -3.76 10.67 -9.10
CA ILE A 65 -4.02 11.66 -8.04
C ILE A 65 -5.45 12.21 -8.15
N ASP A 66 -5.97 12.39 -9.36
CA ASP A 66 -7.30 12.94 -9.63
C ASP A 66 -8.45 12.07 -9.09
N LYS A 67 -8.18 10.78 -8.83
CA LYS A 67 -9.15 9.84 -8.27
C LYS A 67 -9.05 9.72 -6.74
N LEU A 68 -8.12 10.44 -6.13
CA LEU A 68 -7.91 10.45 -4.68
C LEU A 68 -8.50 11.72 -4.08
N ILE A 69 -9.15 11.58 -2.93
CA ILE A 69 -9.57 12.71 -2.11
C ILE A 69 -8.47 12.91 -1.06
N ILE A 70 -7.75 14.02 -1.19
CA ILE A 70 -6.63 14.37 -0.31
C ILE A 70 -7.08 15.51 0.59
N THR A 71 -7.13 15.26 1.90
CA THR A 71 -7.49 16.25 2.91
C THR A 71 -6.28 16.49 3.82
N GLN A 72 -5.87 17.76 3.95
CA GLN A 72 -4.88 18.17 4.93
C GLN A 72 -5.57 18.53 6.25
N LYS A 73 -4.95 18.20 7.37
CA LYS A 73 -5.49 18.45 8.72
C LYS A 73 -4.40 18.83 9.69
N THR A 74 -4.79 19.46 10.80
CA THR A 74 -3.90 19.68 11.94
C THR A 74 -3.56 18.35 12.58
N SER A 75 -2.33 18.22 13.10
CA SER A 75 -1.92 16.98 13.77
C SER A 75 -2.57 16.88 15.15
N SER A 76 -2.89 15.65 15.57
CA SER A 76 -3.58 15.41 16.85
C SER A 76 -2.64 15.44 18.07
N LYS A 77 -1.36 15.83 17.89
CA LYS A 77 -0.34 15.74 18.93
C LYS A 77 -0.54 16.84 19.99
N PRO A 78 -0.31 16.55 21.28
CA PRO A 78 -0.28 17.58 22.32
C PRO A 78 0.85 18.57 22.01
N GLY A 79 0.55 19.88 21.94
CA GLY A 79 1.59 20.88 21.64
C GLY A 79 1.08 22.31 21.51
N GLY A 80 2.03 23.25 21.54
CA GLY A 80 1.81 24.71 21.53
C GLY A 80 1.33 25.29 20.19
N GLN A 81 1.41 26.62 20.04
CA GLN A 81 0.73 27.38 18.97
C GLN A 81 0.94 26.85 17.53
N HIS A 82 2.11 26.30 17.22
CA HIS A 82 2.41 25.79 15.87
C HIS A 82 1.62 24.52 15.51
N VAL A 83 1.34 23.63 16.47
CA VAL A 83 0.65 22.34 16.21
C VAL A 83 -0.82 22.57 15.85
N ASN A 84 -1.46 23.52 16.54
CA ASN A 84 -2.87 23.83 16.35
C ASN A 84 -3.15 24.65 15.08
N LYS A 85 -2.14 25.35 14.54
CA LYS A 85 -2.30 26.25 13.38
C LYS A 85 -1.84 25.63 12.06
N THR A 86 -0.84 24.75 12.08
CA THR A 86 -0.24 24.22 10.85
C THR A 86 -0.87 22.89 10.46
N GLN A 87 -1.51 22.85 9.30
CA GLN A 87 -2.05 21.64 8.67
C GLN A 87 -0.91 20.76 8.15
N THR A 88 -0.34 19.97 9.06
CA THR A 88 0.78 19.08 8.76
C THR A 88 0.33 17.65 8.47
N GLY A 89 -0.78 17.21 9.05
CA GLY A 89 -1.33 15.87 8.83
C GLY A 89 -1.99 15.75 7.47
N VAL A 90 -1.87 14.59 6.84
CA VAL A 90 -2.49 14.31 5.54
C VAL A 90 -3.33 13.04 5.66
N GLU A 91 -4.53 13.10 5.12
CA GLU A 91 -5.44 11.98 4.96
C GLU A 91 -5.77 11.81 3.47
N ILE A 92 -5.58 10.61 2.96
CA ILE A 92 -5.95 10.23 1.60
C ILE A 92 -7.05 9.19 1.71
N ARG A 93 -8.15 9.42 0.98
CA ARG A 93 -9.24 8.47 0.88
C ARG A 93 -9.61 8.23 -0.58
N PHE A 94 -9.99 7.00 -0.89
CA PHE A 94 -10.54 6.64 -2.19
C PHE A 94 -11.52 5.48 -2.05
N HIS A 95 -12.47 5.40 -2.96
CA HIS A 95 -13.48 4.34 -2.96
C HIS A 95 -12.91 3.09 -3.64
N VAL A 96 -12.87 1.98 -2.91
CA VAL A 96 -12.14 0.78 -3.38
C VAL A 96 -12.83 0.18 -4.61
N ASP A 97 -14.15 0.04 -4.62
CA ASP A 97 -14.86 -0.66 -5.70
C ASP A 97 -14.86 0.08 -7.04
N SER A 98 -14.93 1.42 -7.00
CA SER A 98 -14.96 2.25 -8.21
C SER A 98 -13.56 2.52 -8.77
N SER A 99 -12.52 2.00 -8.14
CA SER A 99 -11.12 2.25 -8.55
C SER A 99 -10.71 1.33 -9.70
N GLU A 100 -10.96 1.75 -10.94
CA GLU A 100 -10.62 1.01 -12.17
C GLU A 100 -9.12 0.76 -12.35
N TRP A 101 -8.27 1.61 -11.80
CA TRP A 101 -6.81 1.50 -11.84
C TRP A 101 -6.26 0.35 -10.97
N ILE A 102 -7.13 -0.33 -10.19
CA ILE A 102 -6.79 -1.55 -9.44
C ILE A 102 -7.57 -2.73 -10.05
N PRO A 103 -6.90 -3.83 -10.44
CA PRO A 103 -7.55 -5.06 -10.88
C PRO A 103 -8.57 -5.60 -9.86
N LYS A 104 -9.72 -6.10 -10.35
CA LYS A 104 -10.85 -6.54 -9.51
C LYS A 104 -10.44 -7.52 -8.41
N TRP A 105 -9.63 -8.53 -8.74
CA TRP A 105 -9.18 -9.55 -7.79
C TRP A 105 -8.33 -8.96 -6.65
N ILE A 106 -7.54 -7.91 -6.93
CA ILE A 106 -6.76 -7.20 -5.91
C ILE A 106 -7.71 -6.38 -5.03
N ARG A 107 -8.71 -5.71 -5.61
CA ARG A 107 -9.72 -4.96 -4.83
C ARG A 107 -10.44 -5.86 -3.81
N ASP A 108 -10.85 -7.05 -4.24
CA ASP A 108 -11.53 -8.00 -3.37
C ASP A 108 -10.63 -8.47 -2.22
N LYS A 109 -9.36 -8.78 -2.49
CA LYS A 109 -8.37 -9.09 -1.45
C LYS A 109 -8.05 -7.91 -0.54
N LEU A 110 -7.93 -6.71 -1.10
CA LEU A 110 -7.63 -5.48 -0.36
C LEU A 110 -8.72 -5.23 0.68
N LYS A 111 -9.99 -5.45 0.32
CA LYS A 111 -11.13 -5.37 1.24
C LYS A 111 -11.03 -6.37 2.40
N GLN A 112 -10.61 -7.59 2.11
CA GLN A 112 -10.44 -8.63 3.13
C GLN A 112 -9.30 -8.29 4.11
N ILE A 113 -8.13 -7.92 3.57
CA ILE A 113 -6.94 -7.62 4.36
C ILE A 113 -7.14 -6.33 5.18
N GLN A 114 -7.74 -5.31 4.58
CA GLN A 114 -7.79 -3.97 5.13
C GLN A 114 -9.19 -3.55 5.61
N ILE A 115 -9.98 -4.51 6.06
CA ILE A 115 -11.34 -4.29 6.57
C ILE A 115 -11.41 -3.22 7.66
N ASN A 116 -10.41 -3.17 8.54
CA ASN A 116 -10.37 -2.23 9.67
C ASN A 116 -10.15 -0.76 9.26
N ARG A 117 -9.71 -0.49 8.03
CA ARG A 117 -9.48 0.89 7.54
C ARG A 117 -10.50 1.33 6.49
N ILE A 118 -11.45 0.46 6.15
CA ILE A 118 -12.51 0.74 5.18
C ILE A 118 -13.75 1.20 5.95
N ASN A 119 -14.30 2.34 5.55
CA ASN A 119 -15.55 2.84 6.10
C ASN A 119 -16.76 2.04 5.55
N LYS A 120 -17.92 2.18 6.18
CA LYS A 120 -19.18 1.53 5.73
C LYS A 120 -19.55 1.84 4.29
N GLU A 121 -19.18 3.03 3.81
CA GLU A 121 -19.39 3.50 2.44
C GLU A 121 -18.37 2.94 1.44
N GLY A 122 -17.41 2.10 1.85
CA GLY A 122 -16.42 1.49 0.94
C GLY A 122 -15.18 2.35 0.66
N TYR A 123 -14.99 3.45 1.39
CA TYR A 123 -13.78 4.27 1.31
C TYR A 123 -12.65 3.70 2.15
N LEU A 124 -11.50 3.45 1.54
CA LEU A 124 -10.25 3.16 2.25
C LEU A 124 -9.61 4.47 2.70
N ILE A 125 -9.29 4.58 3.98
CA ILE A 125 -8.72 5.80 4.57
C ILE A 125 -7.28 5.53 5.05
N VAL A 126 -6.34 6.31 4.55
CA VAL A 126 -4.92 6.27 4.93
C VAL A 126 -4.50 7.64 5.44
N ARG A 127 -3.80 7.68 6.56
CA ARG A 127 -3.45 8.93 7.26
C ARG A 127 -2.01 8.87 7.77
N SER A 128 -1.29 9.99 7.66
CA SER A 128 0.08 10.13 8.15
C SER A 128 0.33 11.51 8.76
N GLU A 129 1.01 11.50 9.91
CA GLU A 129 1.38 12.68 10.72
C GLU A 129 2.82 12.54 11.25
N LYS A 130 3.68 11.85 10.50
CA LYS A 130 5.06 11.52 10.93
C LYS A 130 5.95 12.76 11.01
N THR A 131 5.87 13.64 10.02
CA THR A 131 6.76 14.79 9.87
C THR A 131 6.02 16.11 10.00
N ARG A 132 6.77 17.21 10.16
CA ARG A 132 6.23 18.59 10.17
C ARG A 132 5.86 19.13 8.78
N LYS A 133 6.12 18.38 7.69
CA LYS A 133 5.88 18.83 6.32
C LYS A 133 4.74 18.04 5.69
N ALA A 134 3.67 18.71 5.29
CA ALA A 134 2.51 18.08 4.68
C ALA A 134 2.88 17.25 3.43
N LEU A 135 3.75 17.78 2.56
CA LEU A 135 4.19 17.08 1.34
C LEU A 135 4.86 15.73 1.64
N LEU A 136 5.68 15.65 2.69
CA LEU A 136 6.32 14.39 3.09
C LEU A 136 5.31 13.40 3.65
N ASN A 137 4.33 13.89 4.41
CA ASN A 137 3.25 13.05 4.94
C ASN A 137 2.32 12.56 3.82
N GLN A 138 2.09 13.36 2.78
CA GLN A 138 1.37 12.94 1.57
C GLN A 138 2.12 11.83 0.83
N ALA A 139 3.43 11.97 0.65
CA ALA A 139 4.27 10.93 0.05
C ALA A 139 4.21 9.62 0.86
N ASP A 140 4.29 9.70 2.19
CA ASP A 140 4.15 8.54 3.08
C ASP A 140 2.78 7.87 2.95
N CYS A 141 1.69 8.64 2.84
CA CYS A 141 0.36 8.07 2.58
C CYS A 141 0.30 7.35 1.23
N MET A 142 0.89 7.91 0.18
CA MET A 142 0.95 7.29 -1.15
C MET A 142 1.76 5.98 -1.13
N GLU A 143 2.88 5.97 -0.42
CA GLU A 143 3.70 4.77 -0.23
C GLU A 143 2.94 3.69 0.54
N GLN A 144 2.24 4.06 1.62
CA GLN A 144 1.39 3.14 2.37
C GLN A 144 0.31 2.52 1.49
N ILE A 145 -0.37 3.31 0.65
CA ILE A 145 -1.36 2.81 -0.30
C ILE A 145 -0.71 1.80 -1.26
N ARG A 146 0.44 2.16 -1.86
CA ARG A 146 1.18 1.27 -2.76
C ARG A 146 1.55 -0.04 -2.07
N SER A 147 2.06 0.02 -0.84
CA SER A 147 2.43 -1.16 -0.05
C SER A 147 1.23 -2.07 0.24
N MET A 148 0.09 -1.50 0.64
CA MET A 148 -1.15 -2.26 0.86
C MET A 148 -1.62 -2.97 -0.42
N ILE A 149 -1.57 -2.29 -1.57
CA ILE A 149 -1.95 -2.88 -2.85
C ILE A 149 -0.97 -3.99 -3.24
N HIS A 150 0.33 -3.81 -3.04
CA HIS A 150 1.31 -4.88 -3.29
C HIS A 150 1.12 -6.08 -2.37
N GLN A 151 0.82 -5.88 -1.09
CA GLN A 151 0.49 -6.95 -0.16
C GLN A 151 -0.75 -7.73 -0.61
N ALA A 152 -1.80 -7.03 -1.08
CA ALA A 152 -2.98 -7.68 -1.65
C ALA A 152 -2.70 -8.38 -2.99
N SER A 153 -1.79 -7.83 -3.79
CA SER A 153 -1.33 -8.41 -5.05
C SER A 153 -0.49 -9.68 -4.84
N TYR A 154 0.06 -9.88 -3.65
CA TYR A 154 0.86 -11.07 -3.36
C TYR A 154 -0.04 -12.31 -3.42
N LYS A 155 0.29 -13.21 -4.35
CA LYS A 155 -0.29 -14.56 -4.44
C LYS A 155 0.69 -15.49 -3.72
N PRO A 156 0.34 -16.05 -2.55
CA PRO A 156 1.23 -16.99 -1.88
C PRO A 156 1.48 -18.16 -2.83
N LYS A 157 2.75 -18.48 -3.03
CA LYS A 157 3.12 -19.68 -3.79
C LYS A 157 2.52 -20.89 -3.07
N GLY A 158 1.86 -21.78 -3.81
CA GLY A 158 1.43 -23.04 -3.24
C GLY A 158 2.63 -23.80 -2.66
N LEU A 159 2.50 -24.28 -1.43
CA LEU A 159 3.56 -25.07 -0.79
C LEU A 159 3.87 -26.30 -1.65
N SER A 160 5.16 -26.56 -1.86
CA SER A 160 5.63 -27.80 -2.49
C SER A 160 5.23 -29.01 -1.65
N ALA A 161 5.16 -30.19 -2.27
CA ALA A 161 4.89 -31.44 -1.56
C ALA A 161 5.88 -31.65 -0.39
N ASP A 162 7.16 -31.35 -0.62
CA ASP A 162 8.21 -31.49 0.39
C ASP A 162 8.03 -30.51 1.56
N GLU A 163 7.61 -29.27 1.27
CA GLU A 163 7.33 -28.26 2.30
C GLU A 163 6.14 -28.67 3.17
N LYS A 164 5.09 -29.24 2.55
CA LYS A 164 3.94 -29.79 3.28
C LYS A 164 4.35 -30.96 4.17
N LEU A 165 5.18 -31.86 3.66
CA LEU A 165 5.68 -33.02 4.40
C LEU A 165 6.51 -32.58 5.61
N LYS A 166 7.39 -31.59 5.43
CA LYS A 166 8.18 -31.02 6.52
C LYS A 166 7.29 -30.43 7.63
N ILE A 167 6.27 -29.66 7.26
CA ILE A 167 5.31 -29.08 8.23
C ILE A 167 4.59 -30.19 9.03
N ASP A 168 4.21 -31.28 8.38
CA ASP A 168 3.55 -32.40 9.06
C ASP A 168 4.49 -33.12 10.05
N ILE A 169 5.74 -33.35 9.67
CA ILE A 169 6.77 -33.93 10.55
C ILE A 169 6.99 -33.03 11.77
N ASP A 170 7.20 -31.72 11.55
CA ASP A 170 7.46 -30.77 12.63
C ASP A 170 6.29 -30.73 13.62
N LYS A 171 5.05 -30.82 13.12
CA LYS A 171 3.84 -30.90 13.96
C LYS A 171 3.83 -32.16 14.82
N LYS A 172 4.13 -33.33 14.23
CA LYS A 172 4.20 -34.61 14.96
C LYS A 172 5.27 -34.58 16.06
N ILE A 173 6.44 -33.99 15.77
CA ILE A 173 7.51 -33.83 16.75
C ILE A 173 7.05 -32.91 17.90
N ALA A 174 6.41 -31.78 17.59
CA ALA A 174 5.90 -30.86 18.60
C ALA A 174 4.84 -31.51 19.51
N ASP A 175 3.92 -32.27 18.92
CA ASP A 175 2.89 -33.01 19.68
C ASP A 175 3.51 -34.10 20.56
N GLY A 176 4.50 -34.85 20.04
CA GLY A 176 5.27 -35.83 20.81
C GLY A 176 5.98 -35.20 22.02
N ARG A 177 6.68 -34.07 21.81
CA ARG A 177 7.34 -33.31 22.89
C ARG A 177 6.34 -32.86 23.96
N ARG A 178 5.19 -32.32 23.55
CA ARG A 178 4.12 -31.90 24.46
C ARG A 178 3.61 -33.06 25.32
N LEU A 179 3.45 -34.26 24.75
CA LEU A 179 3.01 -35.44 25.51
C LEU A 179 4.04 -35.87 26.55
N VAL A 180 5.33 -35.86 26.19
CA VAL A 180 6.43 -36.15 27.12
C VAL A 180 6.46 -35.13 28.26
N ASP A 181 6.35 -33.83 27.95
CA ASP A 181 6.29 -32.77 28.98
C ASP A 181 5.09 -32.93 29.91
N LYS A 182 3.93 -33.32 29.37
CA LYS A 182 2.73 -33.59 30.19
C LYS A 182 2.97 -34.79 31.12
N ARG A 183 3.54 -35.88 30.61
CA ARG A 183 3.84 -37.10 31.39
C ARG A 183 4.83 -36.80 32.52
N THR A 184 5.95 -36.16 32.20
CA THR A 184 6.98 -35.80 33.20
C THR A 184 6.43 -34.86 34.28
N ARG A 185 5.56 -33.91 33.93
CA ARG A 185 4.86 -33.06 34.92
C ARG A 185 3.92 -33.86 35.82
N SER A 186 3.20 -34.82 35.24
CA SER A 186 2.29 -35.69 36.00
C SER A 186 3.06 -36.54 37.00
N GLU A 187 4.16 -37.17 36.58
CA GLU A 187 5.04 -37.97 37.43
C GLU A 187 5.62 -37.14 38.58
N LYS A 188 6.15 -35.94 38.27
CA LYS A 188 6.62 -35.00 39.30
C LYS A 188 5.52 -34.64 40.31
N LYS A 189 4.28 -34.47 39.88
CA LYS A 189 3.15 -34.17 40.77
C LYS A 189 2.76 -35.38 41.63
N SER A 190 2.82 -36.58 41.07
CA SER A 190 2.58 -37.83 41.80
C SER A 190 3.62 -38.03 42.90
N ASN A 191 4.90 -37.88 42.57
CA ASN A 191 6.00 -38.06 43.53
C ASN A 191 6.02 -36.99 44.64
N ARG A 192 5.33 -35.86 44.46
CA ARG A 192 5.13 -34.85 45.51
C ARG A 192 4.01 -35.19 46.48
N LYS A 193 3.12 -36.13 46.15
CA LYS A 193 2.11 -36.60 47.10
C LYS A 193 2.81 -37.47 48.14
N HIS A 194 2.61 -37.11 49.40
CA HIS A 194 3.06 -37.89 50.55
C HIS A 194 2.41 -39.28 50.49
N PRO A 195 3.15 -40.35 50.83
CA PRO A 195 2.58 -41.69 50.88
C PRO A 195 1.38 -41.69 51.83
N ILE A 196 0.24 -42.17 51.33
CA ILE A 196 -0.94 -42.40 52.16
C ILE A 196 -0.62 -43.69 52.91
N TYR A 197 -0.37 -43.60 54.22
CA TYR A 197 -0.35 -44.77 55.08
C TYR A 197 -1.81 -45.20 55.29
N ASP A 198 -2.16 -46.41 54.87
CA ASP A 198 -3.41 -47.04 55.29
C ASP A 198 -3.27 -47.40 56.76
N SER A 199 -3.93 -46.63 57.62
CA SER A 199 -3.86 -46.70 59.09
C SER A 199 -4.55 -47.93 59.71
N ILE A 200 -4.51 -49.09 59.03
CA ILE A 200 -5.11 -50.36 59.49
C ILE A 200 -4.05 -51.48 59.64
N SER A 201 -2.83 -51.32 59.12
CA SER A 201 -1.81 -52.38 59.15
C SER A 201 -0.89 -52.38 60.39
N ASP A 202 -0.89 -51.32 61.21
CA ASP A 202 0.13 -51.15 62.26
C ASP A 202 -0.36 -51.55 63.68
N TYR A 203 -1.52 -52.20 63.81
CA TYR A 203 -2.13 -52.54 65.11
C TYR A 203 -1.88 -53.98 65.61
N TYR A 204 -1.12 -54.79 64.87
CA TYR A 204 -0.77 -56.15 65.29
C TYR A 204 0.70 -56.46 64.98
N ASN A 205 1.61 -56.03 65.86
CA ASN A 205 2.90 -56.66 66.13
C ASN A 205 3.42 -56.21 67.50
#